data_AF-A0A1D1UIQ8-F1
#
_entry.id   AF-A0A1D1UIQ8-F1
#
_cell.length_a   1.000
_cell.length_b   1.000
_cell.length_c   1.000
_cell.angle_alpha   90.00
_cell.angle_beta   90.00
_cell.angle_gamma   90.00
#
_symmetry.space_group_name_H-M   'P 1'
#
loop_
_entity.id
_entity.type
_entity.pdbx_description
1 polymer ?
#
loop_
_entity_poly.entity_id
_entity_poly.type
_entity_poly.pdbx_seq_one_letter_code
_entity_poly.pdbx_strand_id
1 'polypeptide(L)'
;MRYRMMLRERALRILRTTATPSLCANPATQRAFVKHDPRSPAFGRKVLNTEMDKVYEQKLVNMKAVLRRTTKISLSTDIWTKRGMSESKLAVTARIYDPLTKTMRRMTLACRTFPSPHTAVRLFKLTMEILTEWEIPPYTISAVVTDNGSNMVAALKALVQSNIPVNLDE
;
A
#
# COMPACT_ATOMS: atom_id res chain seq x y z
N MET A 1 22.59 33.06 1.13
CA MET A 1 23.11 32.67 -0.20
C MET A 1 23.79 31.30 -0.24
N ARG A 2 24.78 31.00 0.63
CA ARG A 2 25.57 29.74 0.58
C ARG A 2 24.76 28.44 0.71
N TYR A 3 23.75 28.42 1.56
CA TYR A 3 22.91 27.24 1.79
C TYR A 3 22.12 26.80 0.54
N ARG A 4 21.51 27.75 -0.19
CA ARG A 4 20.78 27.46 -1.43
C ARG A 4 21.70 26.93 -2.53
N MET A 5 22.92 27.45 -2.63
CA MET A 5 23.93 26.94 -3.57
C MET A 5 24.34 25.49 -3.25
N MET A 6 24.59 25.17 -1.98
CA MET A 6 24.95 23.82 -1.57
C MET A 6 23.82 22.81 -1.86
N LEU A 7 22.57 23.15 -1.55
CA LEU A 7 21.42 22.28 -1.87
C LEU A 7 21.26 22.09 -3.38
N ARG A 8 21.46 23.14 -4.17
CA ARG A 8 21.43 23.08 -5.64
C ARG A 8 22.50 22.13 -6.18
N GLU A 9 23.72 22.21 -5.67
CA GLU A 9 24.82 21.34 -6.08
C GLU A 9 24.53 19.86 -5.74
N ARG A 10 24.05 19.59 -4.52
CA ARG A 10 23.67 18.22 -4.09
C ARG A 10 22.55 17.65 -4.96
N ALA A 11 21.53 18.45 -5.27
CA ALA A 11 20.43 18.06 -6.16
C ALA A 11 20.93 17.72 -7.57
N LEU A 12 21.79 18.57 -8.15
CA LEU A 12 22.37 18.34 -9.48
C LEU A 12 23.18 17.04 -9.55
N ARG A 13 23.91 16.67 -8.49
CA ARG A 13 24.65 15.40 -8.45
C ARG A 13 23.73 14.18 -8.53
N ILE A 14 22.55 14.23 -7.90
CA ILE A 14 21.58 13.12 -7.94
C ILE A 14 20.88 13.05 -9.29
N LEU A 15 20.57 14.18 -9.92
CA LEU A 15 19.95 14.17 -11.24
C LEU A 15 20.84 13.58 -12.34
N ARG A 16 22.17 13.55 -12.12
CA ARG A 16 23.10 12.85 -13.02
C ARG A 16 22.95 11.33 -12.97
N THR A 17 22.37 10.75 -11.91
CA THR A 17 22.26 9.29 -11.74
C THR A 17 20.97 8.72 -12.34
N THR A 18 20.41 9.35 -13.38
CA THR A 18 19.09 9.04 -13.99
C THR A 18 17.89 9.22 -13.05
N ALA A 19 18.09 9.78 -11.86
CA ALA A 19 17.01 10.08 -10.93
C ALA A 19 16.13 11.23 -11.46
N THR A 20 14.82 11.15 -11.20
CA THR A 20 13.88 12.16 -11.67
C THR A 20 13.99 13.47 -10.88
N PRO A 21 13.76 14.64 -11.50
CA PRO A 21 13.69 15.94 -10.81
C PRO A 21 12.72 15.97 -9.63
N SER A 22 11.62 15.22 -9.73
CA SER A 22 10.62 15.08 -8.66
C SER A 22 11.21 14.54 -7.35
N LEU A 23 12.28 13.73 -7.41
CA LEU A 23 12.95 13.23 -6.22
C LEU A 23 13.53 14.37 -5.37
N CYS A 24 14.05 15.43 -5.99
CA CYS A 24 14.61 16.59 -5.29
C CYS A 24 13.52 17.51 -4.70
N ALA A 25 12.29 17.44 -5.21
CA ALA A 25 11.13 18.13 -4.66
C ALA A 25 10.52 17.40 -3.45
N ASN A 26 10.82 16.11 -3.27
CA ASN A 26 10.31 15.34 -2.15
C ASN A 26 10.88 15.86 -0.81
N PRO A 27 10.04 16.23 0.18
CA PRO A 27 10.49 16.72 1.48
C PRO A 27 11.41 15.75 2.24
N ALA A 28 11.25 14.44 2.06
CA ALA A 28 12.13 13.45 2.68
C ALA A 28 13.55 13.53 2.11
N THR A 29 13.68 13.65 0.78
CA THR A 29 14.97 13.85 0.11
C THR A 29 15.61 15.17 0.54
N GLN A 30 14.83 16.25 0.63
CA GLN A 30 15.34 17.54 1.12
C GLN A 30 15.87 17.43 2.55
N ARG A 31 15.14 16.76 3.45
CA ARG A 31 15.62 16.50 4.82
C ARG A 31 16.90 15.66 4.83
N ALA A 32 17.01 14.67 3.95
CA ALA A 32 18.23 13.88 3.80
C ALA A 32 19.40 14.76 3.35
N PHE A 33 19.20 15.68 2.41
CA PHE A 33 20.24 16.63 2.00
C PHE A 33 20.70 17.54 3.13
N VAL A 34 19.82 17.92 4.05
CA VAL A 34 20.20 18.74 5.20
C VAL A 34 20.99 17.93 6.24
N LYS A 35 20.58 16.68 6.47
CA LYS A 35 21.18 15.82 7.50
C LYS A 35 22.43 15.06 7.05
N HIS A 36 22.70 15.01 5.74
CA HIS A 36 23.82 14.25 5.20
C HIS A 36 25.16 14.91 5.55
N ASP A 37 25.95 14.23 6.38
CA ASP A 37 27.36 14.53 6.64
C ASP A 37 28.26 13.80 5.62
N PRO A 38 29.03 14.52 4.78
CA PRO A 38 29.97 13.93 3.81
C PRO A 38 31.04 13.01 4.43
N ARG A 39 31.30 13.10 5.73
CA ARG A 39 32.24 12.23 6.43
C ARG A 39 31.65 10.87 6.80
N SER A 40 30.33 10.72 6.68
CA SER A 40 29.65 9.46 6.99
C SER A 40 30.06 8.39 5.98
N PRO A 41 30.36 7.15 6.42
CA PRO A 41 30.66 6.06 5.51
C PRO A 41 29.43 5.76 4.64
N ALA A 42 29.68 5.46 3.36
CA ALA A 42 28.61 5.02 2.48
C ALA A 42 28.11 3.65 2.93
N PHE A 43 26.79 3.50 3.07
CA PHE A 43 26.20 2.19 3.33
C PHE A 43 26.24 1.32 2.09
N GLY A 44 26.69 0.07 2.25
CA GLY A 44 26.58 -0.94 1.20
C GLY A 44 25.13 -1.33 0.95
N ARG A 45 24.82 -1.74 -0.29
CA ARG A 45 23.47 -2.14 -0.71
C ARG A 45 22.85 -3.21 0.21
N LYS A 46 23.64 -4.20 0.63
CA LYS A 46 23.18 -5.28 1.51
C LYS A 46 22.71 -4.75 2.86
N VAL A 47 23.50 -3.87 3.48
CA VAL A 47 23.16 -3.26 4.77
C VAL A 47 21.88 -2.43 4.65
N LEU A 48 21.77 -1.61 3.61
CA LEU A 48 20.57 -0.81 3.34
C LEU A 48 19.31 -1.66 3.16
N ASN A 49 19.41 -2.76 2.41
CA ASN A 49 18.27 -3.67 2.23
C ASN A 49 17.83 -4.28 3.56
N THR A 50 18.78 -4.76 4.38
CA THR A 50 18.47 -5.31 5.70
C THR A 50 17.81 -4.28 6.63
N GLU A 51 18.29 -3.03 6.62
CA GLU A 51 17.64 -1.96 7.41
C GLU A 51 16.25 -1.60 6.86
N MET A 52 16.06 -1.63 5.54
CA MET A 52 14.76 -1.42 4.92
C MET A 52 13.77 -2.52 5.29
N ASP A 53 14.20 -3.78 5.32
CA ASP A 53 13.37 -4.92 5.74
C ASP A 53 12.92 -4.75 7.19
N LYS A 54 13.81 -4.35 8.10
CA LYS A 54 13.44 -4.04 9.50
C LYS A 54 12.38 -2.94 9.61
N VAL A 55 12.54 -1.86 8.82
CA VAL A 55 11.56 -0.77 8.79
C VAL A 55 10.22 -1.26 8.24
N TYR A 56 10.24 -2.11 7.21
CA TYR A 56 9.05 -2.72 6.64
C TYR A 56 8.31 -3.57 7.68
N GLU A 57 9.02 -4.49 8.35
CA GLU A 57 8.43 -5.36 9.38
C GLU A 57 7.82 -4.54 10.52
N GLN A 58 8.52 -3.50 10.98
CA GLN A 58 7.99 -2.61 12.02
C GLN A 58 6.70 -1.90 11.57
N LYS A 59 6.63 -1.48 10.29
CA LYS A 59 5.42 -0.87 9.72
C LYS A 59 4.29 -1.89 9.61
N LEU A 60 4.59 -3.12 9.18
CA LEU A 60 3.63 -4.20 9.08
C LEU A 60 3.00 -4.52 10.45
N VAL A 61 3.82 -4.69 11.49
CA VAL A 61 3.36 -4.90 12.87
C VAL A 61 2.45 -3.78 13.34
N ASN A 62 2.86 -2.52 13.11
CA ASN A 62 2.07 -1.35 13.51
C ASN A 62 0.72 -1.29 12.78
N MET A 63 0.69 -1.61 11.48
CA MET A 63 -0.54 -1.64 10.70
C MET A 63 -1.47 -2.76 11.16
N LYS A 64 -0.95 -3.97 11.40
CA LYS A 64 -1.74 -5.09 11.97
C LYS A 64 -2.32 -4.74 13.34
N ALA A 65 -1.55 -4.08 14.21
CA ALA A 65 -2.03 -3.63 15.52
C ALA A 65 -3.20 -2.63 15.43
N VAL A 66 -3.22 -1.79 14.40
CA VAL A 66 -4.34 -0.86 14.13
C VAL A 66 -5.56 -1.62 13.61
N LEU A 67 -5.36 -2.55 12.69
CA LEU A 67 -6.45 -3.35 12.11
C LEU A 67 -7.15 -4.21 13.17
N ARG A 68 -6.40 -4.84 14.09
CA ARG A 68 -6.95 -5.68 15.17
C ARG A 68 -7.90 -4.95 16.12
N ARG A 69 -7.75 -3.64 16.30
CA ARG A 69 -8.63 -2.82 17.16
C ARG A 69 -9.75 -2.11 16.39
N THR A 70 -9.81 -2.30 15.08
CA THR A 70 -10.84 -1.69 14.23
C THR A 70 -12.04 -2.62 14.14
N THR A 71 -13.25 -2.07 14.25
CA THR A 71 -14.50 -2.85 14.19
C THR A 71 -15.05 -2.97 12.78
N LYS A 72 -14.87 -1.94 11.94
CA LYS A 72 -15.38 -1.87 10.57
C LYS A 72 -14.32 -1.35 9.61
N ILE A 73 -14.19 -2.03 8.47
CA ILE A 73 -13.19 -1.74 7.44
C ILE A 73 -13.91 -1.48 6.11
N SER A 74 -13.59 -0.36 5.47
CA SER A 74 -13.97 -0.11 4.08
C SER A 74 -12.78 -0.43 3.18
N LEU A 75 -12.98 -1.31 2.21
CA LEU A 75 -11.96 -1.63 1.21
C LEU A 75 -12.13 -0.75 -0.03
N SER A 76 -11.04 -0.48 -0.71
CA SER A 76 -11.02 0.04 -2.07
C SER A 76 -10.10 -0.83 -2.90
N THR A 77 -10.64 -1.38 -3.98
CA THR A 77 -9.96 -2.31 -4.86
C THR A 77 -9.92 -1.74 -6.27
N ASP A 78 -8.76 -1.79 -6.89
CA ASP A 78 -8.56 -1.28 -8.25
C ASP A 78 -7.76 -2.29 -9.06
N ILE A 79 -8.12 -2.42 -10.34
CA ILE A 79 -7.41 -3.28 -11.29
C ILE A 79 -7.05 -2.49 -12.51
N TRP A 80 -5.79 -2.60 -12.90
CA TRP A 80 -5.34 -2.04 -14.16
C TRP A 80 -4.35 -2.97 -14.84
N THR A 81 -4.40 -2.92 -16.17
CA THR A 81 -3.39 -3.51 -17.04
C THR A 81 -2.63 -2.35 -17.67
N LYS A 82 -1.31 -2.30 -17.50
CA LYS A 82 -0.51 -1.29 -18.20
C LYS A 82 -0.44 -1.66 -19.67
N ARG A 83 -0.76 -0.73 -20.57
CA ARG A 83 -0.61 -0.93 -22.01
C ARG A 83 0.83 -1.32 -22.35
N GLY A 84 1.00 -2.46 -23.03
CA GLY A 84 2.32 -3.03 -23.36
C GLY A 84 2.93 -3.92 -22.27
N MET A 85 2.24 -4.15 -21.15
CA MET A 85 2.56 -5.24 -20.22
C MET A 85 1.53 -6.36 -20.36
N SER A 86 1.99 -7.61 -20.26
CA SER A 86 1.14 -8.81 -20.20
C SER A 86 0.49 -9.02 -18.83
N GLU A 87 0.93 -8.24 -17.84
CA GLU A 87 0.58 -8.42 -16.44
C GLU A 87 -0.39 -7.34 -15.95
N SER A 88 -1.42 -7.77 -15.24
CA SER A 88 -2.35 -6.88 -14.56
C SER A 88 -2.02 -6.78 -13.09
N LYS A 89 -2.42 -5.66 -12.47
CA LYS A 89 -2.21 -5.41 -11.06
C LYS A 89 -3.54 -5.27 -10.34
N LEU A 90 -3.62 -5.82 -9.14
CA LEU A 90 -4.70 -5.64 -8.18
C LEU A 90 -4.15 -4.86 -6.98
N ALA A 91 -4.67 -3.66 -6.75
CA ALA A 91 -4.44 -2.94 -5.51
C ALA A 91 -5.61 -3.12 -4.56
N VAL A 92 -5.31 -3.32 -3.27
CA VAL A 92 -6.30 -3.35 -2.20
C VAL A 92 -5.87 -2.37 -1.12
N THR A 93 -6.75 -1.44 -0.80
CA THR A 93 -6.53 -0.40 0.23
C THR A 93 -7.65 -0.44 1.26
N ALA A 94 -7.29 -0.55 2.53
CA ALA A 94 -8.22 -0.41 3.64
C ALA A 94 -8.32 1.05 4.09
N ARG A 95 -9.55 1.50 4.35
CA ARG A 95 -9.86 2.72 5.09
C ARG A 95 -10.54 2.34 6.40
N ILE A 96 -9.99 2.86 7.49
CA ILE A 96 -10.40 2.54 8.85
C ILE A 96 -10.40 3.79 9.72
N TYR A 97 -11.26 3.82 10.73
CA TYR A 97 -11.18 4.80 11.80
C TYR A 97 -10.37 4.20 12.95
N ASP A 98 -9.26 4.85 13.33
CA ASP A 98 -8.45 4.40 14.46
C ASP A 98 -8.99 5.01 15.76
N PRO A 99 -9.60 4.22 16.66
CA PRO A 99 -10.17 4.74 17.90
C PRO A 99 -9.11 5.30 18.86
N LEU A 100 -7.87 4.80 18.79
CA LEU A 100 -6.79 5.25 19.67
C LEU A 100 -6.35 6.67 19.32
N THR A 101 -6.15 6.95 18.03
CA THR A 101 -5.71 8.27 17.57
C THR A 101 -6.84 9.19 17.15
N LYS A 102 -8.09 8.69 17.14
CA LYS A 102 -9.29 9.40 16.72
C LYS A 102 -9.23 9.96 15.29
N THR A 103 -8.58 9.22 14.38
CA THR A 103 -8.32 9.67 13.00
C THR A 103 -8.64 8.59 11.98
N MET A 104 -9.09 9.00 10.79
CA MET A 104 -9.15 8.12 9.64
C MET A 104 -7.75 7.76 9.15
N ARG A 105 -7.54 6.49 8.84
CA ARG A 105 -6.31 5.96 8.26
C ARG A 105 -6.61 5.26 6.95
N ARG A 106 -5.66 5.39 6.02
CA ARG A 106 -5.63 4.67 4.74
C ARG A 106 -4.40 3.79 4.71
N MET A 107 -4.60 2.51 4.43
CA MET A 107 -3.58 1.46 4.48
C MET A 107 -3.63 0.65 3.19
N THR A 108 -2.56 0.70 2.39
CA THR A 108 -2.45 -0.19 1.23
C THR A 108 -2.05 -1.58 1.72
N LEU A 109 -2.96 -2.54 1.57
CA LEU A 109 -2.75 -3.92 2.00
C LEU A 109 -1.95 -4.71 0.96
N ALA A 110 -2.22 -4.44 -0.32
CA ALA A 110 -1.59 -5.17 -1.41
C ALA A 110 -1.53 -4.34 -2.70
N CYS A 111 -0.53 -4.63 -3.52
CA CYS A 111 -0.44 -4.26 -4.93
C CYS A 111 0.19 -5.48 -5.65
N ARG A 112 -0.65 -6.46 -5.98
CA ARG A 112 -0.20 -7.74 -6.53
C ARG A 112 -0.30 -7.75 -8.04
N THR A 113 0.68 -8.38 -8.66
CA THR A 113 0.62 -8.72 -10.07
C THR A 113 -0.11 -10.05 -10.24
N PHE A 114 -1.03 -10.17 -11.20
CA PHE A 114 -1.64 -11.43 -11.58
C PHE A 114 -1.98 -11.46 -13.07
N PRO A 115 -1.84 -12.62 -13.75
CA PRO A 115 -2.08 -12.72 -15.19
C PRO A 115 -3.59 -12.78 -15.51
N SER A 116 -3.92 -12.47 -16.77
CA SER A 116 -5.23 -12.72 -17.37
C SER A 116 -5.57 -14.23 -17.32
N PRO A 117 -6.85 -14.64 -17.24
CA PRO A 117 -8.07 -13.84 -17.22
C PRO A 117 -8.45 -13.26 -15.84
N HIS A 118 -9.11 -12.10 -15.85
CA HIS A 118 -9.61 -11.38 -14.65
C HIS A 118 -11.01 -11.84 -14.25
N THR A 119 -11.20 -13.15 -14.06
CA THR A 119 -12.52 -13.69 -13.70
C THR A 119 -12.91 -13.30 -12.28
N ALA A 120 -14.21 -13.10 -12.03
CA ALA A 120 -14.71 -12.75 -10.71
C ALA A 120 -14.24 -13.70 -9.59
N VAL A 121 -14.24 -15.01 -9.88
CA VAL A 121 -13.78 -16.06 -8.94
C VAL A 121 -12.32 -15.86 -8.55
N ARG A 122 -11.44 -15.51 -9.49
CA ARG A 122 -10.02 -15.31 -9.23
C ARG A 122 -9.78 -14.07 -8.39
N LEU A 123 -10.51 -12.99 -8.69
CA LEU A 123 -10.43 -11.73 -7.94
C LEU A 123 -10.91 -11.89 -6.51
N PHE A 124 -12.00 -12.64 -6.31
CA PHE A 124 -12.50 -13.00 -5.00
C PHE A 124 -11.44 -13.78 -4.20
N LYS A 125 -10.86 -14.84 -4.78
CA LYS A 125 -9.82 -15.65 -4.13
C LYS A 125 -8.59 -14.81 -3.74
N LEU A 126 -8.06 -14.02 -4.66
CA LEU A 126 -6.93 -13.12 -4.39
C LEU A 126 -7.23 -12.13 -3.27
N THR A 127 -8.45 -11.57 -3.26
CA THR A 127 -8.86 -10.63 -2.21
C THR A 127 -8.95 -11.33 -0.85
N MET A 128 -9.51 -12.54 -0.80
CA MET A 128 -9.59 -13.36 0.42
C MET A 128 -8.21 -13.78 0.95
N GLU A 129 -7.28 -14.14 0.07
CA GLU A 129 -5.88 -14.41 0.44
C GLU A 129 -5.24 -13.18 1.08
N ILE A 130 -5.42 -11.99 0.48
CA ILE A 130 -4.93 -10.73 1.05
C ILE A 130 -5.54 -10.50 2.43
N LEU A 131 -6.86 -10.65 2.60
CA LEU A 131 -7.49 -10.47 3.91
C LEU A 131 -6.95 -11.47 4.94
N THR A 132 -6.71 -12.71 4.54
CA THR A 132 -6.16 -13.77 5.41
C THR A 132 -4.74 -13.45 5.87
N GLU A 133 -3.85 -13.02 4.97
CA GLU A 133 -2.48 -12.61 5.31
C GLU A 133 -2.41 -11.44 6.30
N TRP A 134 -3.39 -10.54 6.18
CA TRP A 134 -3.54 -9.40 7.07
C TRP A 134 -4.32 -9.72 8.36
N GLU A 135 -4.74 -10.97 8.55
CA GLU A 135 -5.55 -11.43 9.68
C GLU A 135 -6.85 -10.60 9.83
N ILE A 136 -7.44 -10.19 8.71
CA ILE A 136 -8.68 -9.42 8.66
C ILE A 136 -9.85 -10.39 8.51
N PRO A 137 -10.72 -10.53 9.52
CA PRO A 137 -11.89 -11.39 9.40
C PRO A 137 -12.88 -10.77 8.40
N PRO A 138 -13.46 -11.56 7.48
CA PRO A 138 -14.37 -11.03 6.45
C PRO A 138 -15.55 -10.24 7.03
N TYR A 139 -16.14 -10.68 8.15
CA TYR A 139 -17.26 -9.98 8.81
C TYR A 139 -16.95 -8.54 9.28
N THR A 140 -15.68 -8.13 9.32
CA THR A 140 -15.30 -6.75 9.63
C THR A 140 -15.42 -5.80 8.42
N ILE A 141 -15.50 -6.35 7.20
CA ILE A 141 -15.62 -5.56 5.98
C ILE A 141 -17.05 -5.02 5.86
N SER A 142 -17.20 -3.70 5.96
CA SER A 142 -18.50 -3.02 5.92
C SER A 142 -18.88 -2.52 4.53
N ALA A 143 -17.88 -2.26 3.69
CA ALA A 143 -18.07 -1.73 2.34
C ALA A 143 -16.86 -2.04 1.48
N VAL A 144 -17.07 -2.19 0.17
CA VAL A 144 -16.01 -2.31 -0.82
C VAL A 144 -16.29 -1.33 -1.95
N VAL A 145 -15.30 -0.49 -2.25
CA VAL A 145 -15.32 0.46 -3.36
C VAL A 145 -14.49 -0.11 -4.50
N THR A 146 -15.06 -0.19 -5.68
CA THR A 146 -14.41 -0.72 -6.88
C THR A 146 -14.80 0.09 -8.10
N ASP A 147 -14.08 -0.09 -9.21
CA ASP A 147 -14.55 0.31 -10.53
C ASP A 147 -15.83 -0.45 -10.95
N ASN A 148 -16.43 -0.03 -12.06
CA ASN A 148 -17.64 -0.65 -12.61
C ASN A 148 -17.33 -1.89 -13.49
N GLY A 149 -16.15 -2.50 -13.36
CA GLY A 149 -15.81 -3.72 -14.09
C GLY A 149 -16.73 -4.87 -13.68
N SER A 150 -17.37 -5.54 -14.64
CA SER A 150 -18.37 -6.58 -14.35
C SER A 150 -17.83 -7.69 -13.44
N ASN A 151 -16.59 -8.14 -13.69
CA ASN A 151 -15.91 -9.14 -12.86
C ASN A 151 -15.56 -8.62 -11.46
N MET A 152 -15.19 -7.35 -11.32
CA MET A 152 -14.92 -6.72 -10.02
C MET A 152 -16.19 -6.64 -9.19
N VAL A 153 -17.27 -6.12 -9.78
CA VAL A 153 -18.57 -6.00 -9.15
C VAL A 153 -19.08 -7.38 -8.71
N ALA A 154 -18.99 -8.39 -9.57
CA ALA A 154 -19.42 -9.75 -9.23
C ALA A 154 -18.58 -10.35 -8.09
N ALA A 155 -17.26 -10.22 -8.11
CA ALA A 155 -16.37 -10.75 -7.08
C ALA A 155 -16.64 -10.11 -5.71
N LEU A 156 -16.78 -8.79 -5.66
CA LEU A 156 -16.80 -8.04 -4.40
C LEU A 156 -18.20 -7.97 -3.80
N LYS A 157 -19.26 -8.08 -4.62
CA LYS A 157 -20.61 -8.33 -4.09
C LYS A 157 -20.68 -9.65 -3.35
N ALA A 158 -20.10 -10.72 -3.90
CA ALA A 158 -20.04 -12.01 -3.23
C ALA A 158 -19.30 -11.93 -1.88
N LEU A 159 -18.22 -11.14 -1.81
CA LEU A 159 -17.50 -10.88 -0.56
C LEU A 159 -18.35 -10.20 0.50
N VAL A 160 -19.11 -9.15 0.14
CA VAL A 160 -19.96 -8.48 1.12
C VAL A 160 -21.12 -9.38 1.55
N GLN A 161 -21.70 -10.15 0.63
CA GLN A 161 -22.80 -11.08 0.91
C GLN A 161 -22.38 -12.25 1.80
N SER A 162 -21.17 -12.80 1.63
CA SER A 162 -20.64 -13.85 2.51
C SER A 162 -20.39 -13.38 3.95
N ASN A 163 -20.40 -12.07 4.18
CA ASN A 163 -20.10 -11.45 5.47
C ASN A 163 -21.35 -11.06 6.25
N ILE A 164 -22.53 -11.20 5.65
CA ILE A 164 -23.80 -11.06 6.35
C ILE A 164 -23.99 -12.35 7.17
N PRO A 165 -24.13 -12.28 8.50
CA PRO A 165 -24.53 -13.46 9.25
C PRO A 165 -25.87 -13.93 8.69
N VAL A 166 -25.93 -15.17 8.21
CA VAL A 166 -27.20 -15.84 7.95
C VAL A 166 -27.91 -15.87 9.30
N ASN A 167 -28.94 -15.05 9.48
CA ASN A 167 -29.90 -15.27 10.54
C ASN A 167 -30.52 -16.63 10.23
N LEU A 168 -30.20 -17.64 11.04
CA LEU A 168 -30.81 -18.96 10.95
C LEU A 168 -32.21 -19.01 11.59
N ASP A 169 -32.76 -17.85 11.93
CA ASP A 169 -34.11 -17.69 12.49
C ASP A 169 -34.89 -16.66 11.66
N GLU A 170 -35.47 -17.12 10.55
CA GLU A 170 -36.82 -16.78 10.03
C GLU A 170 -37.17 -17.64 8.81
#